data_AF-X1GJ20-F1
#
_entry.id   AF-X1GJ20-F1
#
_cell.length_a   1.000
_cell.length_b   1.000
_cell.length_c   1.000
_cell.angle_alpha   90.00
_cell.angle_beta   90.00
_cell.angle_gamma   90.00
#
_symmetry.space_group_name_H-M   'P 1'
#
loop_
_entity.id
_entity.type
_entity.pdbx_description
1 polymer ?
#
loop_
_entity_poly.entity_id
_entity_poly.type
_entity_poly.pdbx_seq_one_letter_code
_entity_poly.pdbx_strand_id
1 'polypeptide(L)'
;MDPEDFKDKKNTEEEEKPKADPVEVKKAGNVIQFFKKSFSLIKLYPSGNPSVEKSIDLFNNQMGEFLSEYEELTIQVGEFSFSYKGEVVFQDEERRSSLPFLFY
;
A
#
# COMPACT_ATOMS: atom_id res chain seq x y z
N MET A 1 -8.56 -50.66 -13.64
CA MET A 1 -9.01 -49.30 -13.30
C MET A 1 -7.89 -48.71 -12.49
N ASP A 2 -6.89 -48.16 -13.18
CA ASP A 2 -5.66 -47.67 -12.59
C ASP A 2 -5.89 -46.31 -11.92
N PRO A 3 -5.32 -46.03 -10.73
CA PRO A 3 -5.62 -44.84 -9.94
C PRO A 3 -4.68 -43.65 -10.21
N GLU A 4 -4.33 -43.37 -11.48
CA GLU A 4 -3.30 -42.39 -11.87
C GLU A 4 -3.81 -41.14 -12.63
N ASP A 5 -5.10 -40.78 -12.54
CA ASP A 5 -5.68 -39.73 -13.40
C ASP A 5 -6.38 -38.55 -12.69
N PHE A 6 -5.83 -38.04 -11.58
CA PHE A 6 -6.22 -36.72 -11.05
C PHE A 6 -5.00 -35.84 -10.78
N LYS A 7 -4.26 -35.51 -11.85
CA LYS A 7 -3.43 -34.30 -11.91
C LYS A 7 -4.23 -33.18 -12.56
N ASP A 8 -5.09 -32.53 -11.76
CA ASP A 8 -5.67 -31.25 -12.15
C ASP A 8 -4.59 -30.16 -12.05
N LYS A 9 -3.91 -29.96 -13.17
CA LYS A 9 -3.30 -28.69 -13.53
C LYS A 9 -4.37 -27.60 -13.47
N LYS A 10 -4.22 -26.67 -12.54
CA LYS A 10 -4.81 -25.33 -12.69
C LYS A 10 -3.72 -24.29 -12.49
N ASN A 11 -3.17 -23.85 -13.61
CA ASN A 11 -2.39 -22.62 -13.76
C ASN A 11 -3.12 -21.46 -13.07
N THR A 12 -2.38 -20.57 -12.43
CA THR A 12 -2.36 -19.17 -12.87
C THR A 12 -0.96 -18.65 -12.61
N GLU A 13 -0.33 -18.16 -13.66
CA GLU A 13 0.98 -17.56 -13.67
C GLU A 13 1.06 -16.49 -12.56
N GLU A 14 1.92 -16.73 -11.57
CA GLU A 14 2.57 -15.62 -10.88
C GLU A 14 3.43 -14.95 -11.95
N GLU A 15 2.84 -14.01 -12.70
CA GLU A 15 3.63 -13.00 -13.38
C GLU A 15 4.59 -12.45 -12.33
N GLU A 16 5.87 -12.78 -12.46
CA GLU A 16 6.96 -12.12 -11.75
C GLU A 16 6.86 -10.64 -12.10
N LYS A 17 6.02 -9.91 -11.35
CA LYS A 17 6.04 -8.46 -11.34
C LYS A 17 7.50 -8.10 -11.07
N PRO A 18 8.10 -7.19 -11.86
CA PRO A 18 9.48 -6.79 -11.63
C PRO A 18 9.59 -6.39 -10.16
N LYS A 19 10.39 -7.13 -9.39
CA LYS A 19 10.70 -6.80 -8.00
C LYS A 19 11.15 -5.35 -7.99
N ALA A 20 10.32 -4.50 -7.41
CA ALA A 20 10.56 -3.06 -7.40
C ALA A 20 11.91 -2.79 -6.76
N ASP A 21 12.61 -1.76 -7.25
CA ASP A 21 13.85 -1.33 -6.62
C ASP A 21 13.55 -0.98 -5.16
N PRO A 22 14.34 -1.46 -4.18
CA PRO A 22 14.14 -1.13 -2.77
C PRO A 22 14.02 0.38 -2.49
N VAL A 23 14.69 1.22 -3.28
CA VAL A 23 14.60 2.68 -3.21
C VAL A 23 13.21 3.17 -3.64
N GLU A 24 12.67 2.61 -4.71
CA GLU A 24 11.34 2.92 -5.22
C GLU A 24 10.26 2.54 -4.20
N VAL A 25 10.33 1.32 -3.63
CA VAL A 25 9.41 0.84 -2.59
C VAL A 25 9.43 1.77 -1.38
N LYS A 26 10.62 2.22 -0.97
CA LYS A 26 10.77 3.16 0.14
C LYS A 26 10.14 4.52 -0.17
N LYS A 27 10.29 5.03 -1.39
CA LYS A 27 9.65 6.28 -1.81
C LYS A 27 8.12 6.14 -1.86
N ALA A 28 7.59 5.02 -2.37
CA ALA A 28 6.16 4.72 -2.31
C ALA A 28 5.66 4.69 -0.86
N GLY A 29 6.38 4.03 0.05
CA GLY A 29 6.07 4.03 1.49
C GLY A 29 6.07 5.42 2.11
N ASN A 30 7.02 6.28 1.74
CA ASN A 30 7.01 7.68 2.20
C ASN A 30 5.74 8.41 1.74
N VAL A 31 5.36 8.30 0.46
CA VAL A 31 4.12 8.92 -0.05
C VAL A 31 2.91 8.49 0.78
N ILE A 32 2.77 7.20 1.06
CA ILE A 32 1.68 6.64 1.85
C ILE A 32 1.71 7.13 3.31
N GLN A 33 2.90 7.25 3.91
CA GLN A 33 3.06 7.79 5.25
C GLN A 33 2.62 9.26 5.34
N PHE A 34 3.01 10.09 4.36
CA PHE A 34 2.58 11.49 4.31
C PHE A 34 1.08 11.60 4.06
N PHE A 35 0.51 10.75 3.19
CA PHE A 35 -0.94 10.64 3.01
C PHE A 35 -1.67 10.38 4.33
N LYS A 36 -1.25 9.34 5.09
CA LYS A 36 -1.84 9.01 6.40
C LYS A 36 -1.78 10.19 7.35
N LYS A 37 -0.64 10.89 7.41
CA LYS A 37 -0.43 12.04 8.31
C LYS A 37 -1.35 13.19 7.93
N SER A 38 -1.41 13.56 6.67
CA SER A 38 -2.24 14.67 6.18
C SER A 38 -3.72 14.37 6.38
N PHE A 39 -4.16 13.15 6.05
CA PHE A 39 -5.55 12.72 6.27
C PHE A 39 -5.93 12.72 7.75
N SER A 40 -5.02 12.31 8.63
CA SER A 40 -5.23 12.38 10.09
C SER A 40 -5.38 13.83 10.57
N LEU A 41 -4.57 14.76 10.07
CA LEU A 41 -4.66 16.17 10.45
C LEU A 41 -5.95 16.83 9.94
N ILE A 42 -6.38 16.52 8.71
CA ILE A 42 -7.65 16.98 8.15
C ILE A 42 -8.83 16.55 9.04
N LYS A 43 -8.78 15.32 9.59
CA LYS A 43 -9.81 14.82 10.51
C LYS A 43 -9.82 15.51 11.87
N LEU A 44 -8.67 15.95 12.36
CA LEU A 44 -8.49 16.48 13.71
C LEU A 44 -8.69 18.00 13.81
N TYR A 45 -8.42 18.73 12.73
CA TYR A 45 -8.39 20.19 12.74
C TYR A 45 -9.41 20.80 11.77
N PRO A 46 -9.95 21.99 12.09
CA PRO A 46 -10.83 22.72 11.19
C PRO A 46 -10.09 23.17 9.91
N SER A 47 -10.86 23.42 8.86
CA SER A 47 -10.36 23.98 7.60
C SER A 47 -9.63 25.31 7.84
N GLY A 48 -8.48 25.50 7.18
CA GLY A 48 -7.63 26.69 7.34
C GLY A 48 -6.62 26.61 8.48
N ASN A 49 -6.47 25.45 9.15
CA ASN A 49 -5.37 25.25 10.09
C ASN A 49 -4.02 25.19 9.35
N PRO A 50 -3.01 26.00 9.72
CA PRO A 50 -1.71 26.00 9.05
C PRO A 50 -1.00 24.65 9.05
N SER A 51 -1.25 23.80 10.05
CA SER A 51 -0.69 22.45 10.13
C SER A 51 -1.31 21.51 9.09
N VAL A 52 -2.61 21.69 8.79
CA VAL A 52 -3.30 20.94 7.74
C VAL A 52 -2.73 21.33 6.38
N GLU A 53 -2.66 22.63 6.09
CA GLU A 53 -2.08 23.15 4.84
C GLU A 53 -0.65 22.64 4.63
N LYS A 54 0.23 22.82 5.63
CA LYS A 54 1.61 22.35 5.57
C LYS A 54 1.70 20.83 5.37
N SER A 55 0.79 20.06 5.95
CA SER A 55 0.79 18.60 5.75
C SER A 55 0.38 18.21 4.35
N ILE A 56 -0.61 18.88 3.77
CA ILE A 56 -1.05 18.67 2.39
C ILE A 56 0.08 19.03 1.43
N ASP A 57 0.78 20.15 1.66
CA ASP A 57 1.93 20.56 0.85
C ASP A 57 3.05 19.51 0.88
N LEU A 58 3.39 19.00 2.08
CA LEU A 58 4.40 17.95 2.22
C LEU A 58 3.99 16.65 1.50
N PHE A 59 2.72 16.26 1.57
CA PHE A 59 2.20 15.11 0.83
C PHE A 59 2.28 15.33 -0.68
N ASN A 60 1.84 16.49 -1.18
CA ASN A 60 1.89 16.83 -2.59
C ASN A 60 3.32 16.84 -3.13
N ASN A 61 4.28 17.36 -2.35
CA ASN A 61 5.70 17.33 -2.73
C ASN A 61 6.21 15.90 -2.85
N GLN A 62 5.94 15.03 -1.88
CA GLN A 62 6.38 13.63 -1.93
C GLN A 62 5.71 12.86 -3.08
N MET A 63 4.43 13.09 -3.31
CA MET A 63 3.71 12.50 -4.45
C MET A 63 4.28 13.00 -5.78
N GLY A 64 4.53 14.31 -5.91
CA GLY A 64 5.11 14.90 -7.11
C GLY A 64 6.51 14.39 -7.40
N GLU A 65 7.37 14.32 -6.38
CA GLU A 65 8.71 13.72 -6.48
C GLU A 65 8.62 12.26 -6.96
N PHE A 66 7.74 11.45 -6.37
CA PHE A 66 7.55 10.06 -6.77
C PHE A 66 7.08 9.92 -8.21
N LEU A 67 6.02 10.64 -8.59
CA LEU A 67 5.44 10.55 -9.94
C LEU A 67 6.37 11.13 -11.01
N SER A 68 7.23 12.09 -10.66
CA SER A 68 8.24 12.60 -11.59
C SER A 68 9.29 11.56 -11.97
N GLU A 69 9.51 10.56 -11.12
CA GLU A 69 10.55 9.54 -11.30
C GLU A 69 9.99 8.19 -11.79
N TYR A 70 8.79 7.82 -11.36
CA TYR A 70 8.20 6.49 -11.62
C TYR A 70 6.88 6.52 -12.39
N GLU A 71 6.37 7.71 -12.74
CA GLU A 71 5.15 7.98 -13.53
C GLU A 71 3.81 7.52 -12.92
N GLU A 72 3.78 6.37 -12.25
CA GLU A 72 2.57 5.77 -11.69
C GLU A 72 2.80 5.23 -10.27
N LEU A 73 1.82 5.44 -9.39
CA LEU A 73 1.75 4.82 -8.08
C LEU A 73 0.52 3.88 -8.00
N THR A 74 0.73 2.59 -8.26
CA THR A 74 -0.31 1.55 -8.12
C THR A 74 -0.24 0.87 -6.76
N ILE A 75 -1.23 1.11 -5.92
CA ILE A 75 -1.35 0.52 -4.58
C ILE A 75 -2.32 -0.65 -4.57
N GLN A 76 -1.86 -1.78 -4.05
CA GLN A 76 -2.71 -2.91 -3.70
C GLN A 76 -3.22 -2.75 -2.28
N VAL A 77 -4.52 -2.87 -2.10
CA VAL A 77 -5.18 -2.80 -0.79
C VAL A 77 -5.38 -4.22 -0.25
N GLY A 78 -4.71 -4.53 0.84
CA GLY A 78 -4.95 -5.69 1.69
C GLY A 78 -5.75 -5.31 2.92
N GLU A 79 -6.11 -6.32 3.72
CA GLU A 79 -6.96 -6.15 4.90
C GLU A 79 -6.37 -5.19 5.95
N PHE A 80 -5.05 -5.25 6.19
CA PHE A 80 -4.32 -4.36 7.10
C PHE A 80 -3.12 -3.71 6.43
N SER A 81 -2.99 -3.78 5.12
CA SER A 81 -1.76 -3.36 4.47
C SER A 81 -2.00 -2.72 3.13
N PHE A 82 -1.10 -1.82 2.78
CA PHE A 82 -0.93 -1.37 1.41
C PHE A 82 0.37 -1.94 0.87
N SER A 83 0.30 -2.46 -0.35
CA SER A 83 1.48 -3.01 -1.04
C SER A 83 1.69 -2.29 -2.37
N TYR A 84 2.95 -2.08 -2.72
CA TYR A 84 3.39 -1.50 -3.98
C TYR A 84 4.24 -2.53 -4.72
N LYS A 85 3.85 -2.88 -5.96
CA LYS A 85 4.53 -3.93 -6.76
C LYS A 85 4.78 -5.24 -5.98
N GLY A 86 3.84 -5.61 -5.10
CA GLY A 86 3.93 -6.82 -4.27
C GLY A 86 4.63 -6.64 -2.91
N GLU A 87 5.33 -5.54 -2.69
CA GLU A 87 6.04 -5.25 -1.43
C GLU A 87 5.18 -4.41 -0.48
N VAL A 88 5.14 -4.77 0.81
CA VAL A 88 4.34 -4.05 1.81
C VAL A 88 4.98 -2.70 2.10
N VAL A 89 4.24 -1.62 1.84
CA VAL A 89 4.69 -0.23 2.07
C VAL A 89 4.02 0.41 3.28
N PHE A 90 2.93 -0.19 3.76
CA PHE A 90 2.24 0.20 4.98
C PHE A 90 1.53 -1.01 5.58
N GLN A 91 1.57 -1.14 6.90
CA GLN A 91 0.79 -2.13 7.64
C GLN A 91 0.23 -1.49 8.91
N ASP A 92 -1.05 -1.71 9.17
CA ASP A 92 -1.69 -1.36 10.43
C ASP A 92 -1.47 -2.46 11.48
N GLU A 93 -1.26 -2.06 12.72
CA GLU A 93 -0.88 -2.97 13.82
C GLU A 93 -2.08 -3.70 14.43
N GLU A 94 -3.32 -3.23 14.19
CA GLU A 94 -4.53 -3.83 14.75
C GLU A 94 -4.94 -5.13 14.03
N ARG A 95 -4.15 -6.19 14.19
CA ARG A 95 -4.56 -7.56 13.77
C ARG A 95 -5.77 -8.09 14.55
N ARG A 96 -6.10 -7.52 15.72
CA ARG A 96 -7.23 -7.95 16.56
C ARG A 96 -8.59 -7.60 15.98
N SER A 97 -8.66 -6.69 15.02
CA SER A 97 -9.88 -6.37 14.26
C SER A 97 -9.96 -7.13 12.93
N SER A 98 -9.06 -8.10 12.71
CA SER A 98 -9.03 -8.87 11.48
C SER A 98 -10.12 -9.92 11.35
N LEU A 99 -10.64 -10.09 10.14
CA LEU A 99 -11.57 -11.14 9.76
C LEU A 99 -11.06 -12.51 10.22
N PRO A 100 -9.80 -12.91 9.96
CA PRO A 100 -9.25 -14.15 10.52
C PRO A 100 -9.33 -14.24 12.05
N PHE A 101 -9.15 -13.12 12.77
CA PHE A 101 -9.27 -13.09 14.23
C PHE A 101 -10.72 -13.24 14.72
N LEU A 102 -11.73 -12.89 13.91
CA LEU A 102 -13.14 -13.14 14.24
C LEU A 102 -13.53 -14.62 14.19
N PHE A 103 -12.71 -15.47 13.55
CA PHE A 103 -12.95 -16.90 13.38
C PHE A 103 -12.10 -17.79 14.30
N TYR A 104 -11.36 -17.21 15.27
CA TYR A 104 -10.53 -17.91 16.26
C TYR A 104 -10.89 -17.49 17.69
#